data_AF-A0AAU7WEE4-F1
#
_entry.id   AF-A0AAU7WEE4-F1
#
_cell.length_a   1.000
_cell.length_b   1.000
_cell.length_c   1.000
_cell.angle_alpha   90.00
_cell.angle_beta   90.00
_cell.angle_gamma   90.00
#
_symmetry.space_group_name_H-M   'P 1'
#
loop_
_entity.id
_entity.type
_entity.pdbx_description
1 polymer ?
#
loop_
_entity_poly.entity_id
_entity_poly.type
_entity_poly.pdbx_seq_one_letter_code
_entity_poly.pdbx_strand_id
1 'polypeptide(L)'
;MDKSDLIRKRENMQAQAAAARQDAALLEEKIERLYRAKGRMEGVIEGAWQHERKVAHIDFHPPSWKGTTKNKYLNHLHKIESSVRQYVHHLRNTEDRLEEEIRRLANQLNEAQSNLSYLQSYISNLSQEIVEGD
;
A
#
# COMPACT_ATOMS: atom_id res chain seq x y z
N MET A 1 -32.76 -22.64 -24.79
CA MET A 1 -32.90 -21.98 -23.48
C MET A 1 -34.11 -21.08 -23.59
N ASP A 2 -35.03 -21.09 -22.62
CA ASP A 2 -36.21 -20.23 -22.69
C ASP A 2 -35.81 -18.76 -22.49
N LYS A 3 -36.55 -17.82 -23.08
CA LYS A 3 -36.34 -16.37 -22.95
C LYS A 3 -36.32 -15.94 -21.49
N SER A 4 -37.18 -16.54 -20.66
CA SER A 4 -37.23 -16.30 -19.22
C SER A 4 -35.91 -16.66 -18.52
N ASP A 5 -35.26 -17.76 -18.93
CA ASP A 5 -33.95 -18.18 -18.41
C ASP A 5 -32.83 -17.23 -18.81
N LEU A 6 -32.84 -16.74 -20.07
CA LEU A 6 -31.86 -15.76 -20.55
C LEU A 6 -31.97 -14.43 -19.78
N ILE A 7 -33.19 -13.95 -19.55
CA ILE A 7 -33.45 -12.73 -18.76
C ILE A 7 -32.92 -12.89 -17.33
N ARG A 8 -33.27 -14.00 -16.66
CA ARG A 8 -32.81 -14.28 -15.29
C ARG A 8 -31.27 -14.37 -15.23
N LYS A 9 -30.64 -14.99 -16.23
CA LYS A 9 -29.17 -15.08 -16.30
C LYS A 9 -28.54 -13.70 -16.47
N ARG A 10 -29.10 -12.84 -17.32
CA ARG A 10 -28.64 -11.46 -17.51
C ARG A 10 -28.75 -10.66 -16.21
N GLU A 11 -29.87 -10.76 -15.49
CA GLU A 11 -30.07 -10.08 -14.20
C GLU A 11 -29.04 -10.51 -13.15
N ASN A 12 -28.76 -11.81 -13.05
CA ASN A 12 -27.71 -12.32 -12.16
C ASN A 12 -26.33 -11.75 -12.53
N MET A 13 -26.00 -11.68 -13.81
CA MET A 13 -24.73 -11.12 -14.28
C MET A 13 -24.64 -9.62 -14.04
N GLN A 14 -25.75 -8.88 -14.15
CA GLN A 14 -25.83 -7.46 -13.79
C GLN A 14 -25.56 -7.24 -12.30
N ALA A 15 -26.11 -8.09 -11.43
CA ALA A 15 -25.85 -8.04 -10.00
C ALA A 15 -24.36 -8.31 -9.69
N GLN A 16 -23.75 -9.31 -10.34
CA GLN A 16 -22.32 -9.59 -10.21
C GLN A 16 -21.46 -8.43 -10.72
N ALA A 17 -21.83 -7.80 -11.83
CA ALA A 17 -21.12 -6.64 -12.37
C ALA A 17 -21.22 -5.43 -11.44
N ALA A 18 -22.35 -5.21 -10.79
CA ALA A 18 -22.51 -4.16 -9.78
C ALA A 18 -21.60 -4.41 -8.57
N ALA A 19 -21.53 -5.65 -8.07
CA ALA A 19 -20.63 -6.03 -6.99
C ALA A 19 -19.15 -5.83 -7.37
N ALA A 20 -18.73 -6.31 -8.56
CA ALA A 20 -17.37 -6.13 -9.04
C ALA A 20 -16.96 -4.65 -9.20
N ARG A 21 -17.89 -3.78 -9.63
CA ARG A 21 -17.66 -2.32 -9.67
C ARG A 21 -17.45 -1.73 -8.28
N GLN A 22 -18.24 -2.16 -7.31
CA GLN A 22 -18.11 -1.69 -5.93
C GLN A 22 -16.76 -2.14 -5.34
N ASP A 23 -16.36 -3.39 -5.56
CA ASP A 23 -15.07 -3.90 -5.10
C ASP A 23 -13.90 -3.14 -5.73
N ALA A 24 -13.96 -2.87 -7.03
CA ALA A 24 -12.95 -2.06 -7.72
C ALA A 24 -12.83 -0.65 -7.12
N ALA A 25 -13.95 0.03 -6.86
CA ALA A 25 -13.94 1.36 -6.26
C ALA A 25 -13.33 1.36 -4.84
N LEU A 26 -13.64 0.34 -4.03
CA LEU A 26 -13.06 0.18 -2.69
C LEU A 26 -11.55 -0.08 -2.73
N LEU A 27 -11.09 -0.88 -3.70
CA LEU A 27 -9.66 -1.14 -3.93
C LEU A 27 -8.94 0.14 -4.37
N GLU A 28 -9.51 0.91 -5.30
CA GLU A 28 -8.98 2.20 -5.75
C GLU A 28 -8.81 3.18 -4.57
N GLU A 29 -9.85 3.34 -3.75
CA GLU A 29 -9.80 4.21 -2.57
C GLU A 29 -8.70 3.76 -1.58
N LYS A 30 -8.59 2.45 -1.34
CA LYS A 30 -7.57 1.89 -0.44
C LYS A 30 -6.16 2.14 -0.98
N ILE A 31 -5.95 1.94 -2.28
CA ILE A 31 -4.67 2.20 -2.96
C ILE A 31 -4.29 3.68 -2.85
N GLU A 32 -5.22 4.60 -3.12
CA GLU A 32 -4.97 6.04 -2.98
C GLU A 32 -4.58 6.43 -1.56
N ARG A 33 -5.28 5.89 -0.56
CA ARG A 33 -4.97 6.15 0.86
C ARG A 33 -3.57 5.66 1.22
N LEU A 34 -3.14 4.52 0.68
CA LEU A 34 -1.79 3.99 0.87
C LEU A 34 -0.73 4.85 0.17
N TYR A 35 -0.97 5.31 -1.06
CA TYR A 35 -0.06 6.25 -1.73
C TYR A 35 0.12 7.56 -0.94
N ARG A 36 -0.98 8.12 -0.41
CA ARG A 36 -0.91 9.31 0.46
C ARG A 36 -0.14 9.02 1.75
N ALA A 37 -0.29 7.83 2.33
CA ALA A 37 0.46 7.43 3.52
C ALA A 37 1.96 7.28 3.22
N LYS A 38 2.31 6.66 2.09
CA LYS A 38 3.68 6.53 1.61
C LYS A 38 4.33 7.91 1.44
N GLY A 39 3.69 8.84 0.73
CA GLY A 39 4.25 10.18 0.52
C GLY A 39 4.50 10.95 1.83
N ARG A 40 3.63 10.78 2.85
CA ARG A 40 3.90 11.34 4.19
C ARG A 40 5.11 10.68 4.86
N MET A 41 5.31 9.39 4.64
CA MET A 41 6.36 8.61 5.27
C MET A 41 7.73 8.87 4.65
N GLU A 42 7.80 9.14 3.35
CA GLU A 42 9.04 9.56 2.66
C GLU A 42 9.68 10.77 3.36
N GLY A 43 8.90 11.78 3.74
CA GLY A 43 9.42 12.94 4.49
C GLY A 43 9.91 12.60 5.90
N VAL A 44 9.27 11.64 6.57
CA VAL A 44 9.72 11.13 7.89
C VAL A 44 11.03 10.37 7.75
N ILE A 45 11.16 9.54 6.71
CA ILE A 45 12.37 8.77 6.40
C ILE A 45 13.54 9.72 6.11
N GLU A 46 13.32 10.74 5.27
CA GLU A 46 14.35 11.73 4.96
C GLU A 46 14.83 12.45 6.23
N GLY A 47 13.89 12.93 7.06
CA GLY A 47 14.23 13.56 8.34
C GLY A 47 15.01 12.61 9.27
N ALA A 48 14.58 11.35 9.36
CA ALA A 48 15.25 10.35 10.18
C ALA A 48 16.68 10.05 9.69
N TRP A 49 16.92 10.01 8.39
CA TRP A 49 18.27 9.84 7.82
C TRP A 49 19.17 11.05 8.12
N GLN A 50 18.62 12.26 8.08
CA GLN A 50 19.37 13.45 8.47
C GLN A 50 19.77 13.39 9.95
N HIS A 51 18.89 12.89 10.82
CA HIS A 51 19.21 12.66 12.24
C HIS A 51 20.26 11.57 12.44
N GLU A 52 20.16 10.45 11.72
CA GLU A 52 21.16 9.38 11.75
C GLU A 52 22.55 9.92 11.39
N ARG A 53 22.65 10.69 10.29
CA ARG A 53 23.90 11.34 9.89
C ARG A 53 24.39 12.29 10.96
N LYS A 54 23.54 13.16 11.52
CA LYS A 54 23.94 14.10 12.57
C LYS A 54 24.53 13.36 13.77
N VAL A 55 23.87 12.30 14.23
CA VAL A 55 24.33 11.48 15.37
C VAL A 55 25.65 10.78 15.08
N ALA A 56 25.80 10.19 13.89
CA ALA A 56 27.03 9.53 13.47
C ALA A 56 28.25 10.47 13.38
N HIS A 57 28.02 11.78 13.23
CA HIS A 57 29.06 12.81 13.18
C HIS A 57 29.17 13.63 14.47
N ILE A 58 28.56 13.19 15.58
CA ILE A 58 28.79 13.81 16.89
C ILE A 58 30.22 13.49 17.32
N ASP A 59 31.12 14.42 17.01
CA ASP A 59 32.52 14.40 17.43
C ASP A 59 32.71 15.44 18.54
N PHE A 60 32.35 15.06 19.78
CA PHE A 60 32.52 15.90 20.95
C PHE A 60 33.40 15.21 21.99
N HIS A 61 34.58 15.80 22.21
CA HIS A 61 35.62 15.29 23.09
C HIS A 61 35.99 16.32 24.15
N PRO A 62 35.32 16.34 25.31
CA PRO A 62 35.67 17.23 26.40
C PRO A 62 37.06 16.88 26.96
N PRO A 63 38.04 17.80 26.92
CA PRO A 63 39.41 17.50 27.33
C PRO A 63 39.54 17.17 28.83
N SER A 64 38.55 17.55 29.65
CA SER A 64 38.49 17.29 31.09
C SER A 64 37.82 15.96 31.47
N TRP A 65 37.10 15.30 30.56
CA TRP A 65 36.37 14.05 30.87
C TRP A 65 37.29 12.83 30.78
N LYS A 66 37.40 12.09 31.88
CA LYS A 66 38.22 10.89 32.00
C LYS A 66 37.49 9.78 32.75
N GLY A 67 38.00 8.55 32.66
CA GLY A 67 37.48 7.39 33.38
C GLY A 67 35.98 7.19 33.22
N THR A 68 35.26 7.07 34.34
CA THR A 68 33.82 6.78 34.40
C THR A 68 32.96 7.78 33.63
N THR A 69 33.27 9.08 33.66
CA THR A 69 32.49 10.12 32.96
C THR A 69 32.59 9.95 31.44
N LYS A 70 33.82 9.75 30.93
CA LYS A 70 34.04 9.49 29.51
C LYS A 70 33.33 8.22 29.05
N ASN A 71 33.45 7.13 29.83
CA ASN A 71 32.79 5.86 29.49
C ASN A 71 31.27 5.97 29.48
N LYS A 72 30.67 6.69 30.45
CA LYS A 72 29.23 6.94 30.47
C LYS A 72 28.78 7.70 29.22
N TYR A 73 29.49 8.76 28.86
CA TYR A 73 29.19 9.54 27.65
C TYR A 73 29.25 8.68 26.39
N LEU A 74 30.35 7.96 26.16
CA LEU A 74 30.50 7.08 24.99
C LEU A 74 29.40 6.02 24.93
N ASN A 75 29.02 5.43 26.08
CA ASN A 75 27.92 4.49 26.15
C ASN A 75 26.57 5.13 25.77
N HIS A 76 26.30 6.38 26.19
CA HIS A 76 25.09 7.09 25.78
C HIS A 76 25.11 7.42 24.29
N LEU A 77 26.24 7.86 23.75
CA LEU A 77 26.39 8.15 22.33
C LEU A 77 26.12 6.91 21.47
N HIS A 78 26.75 5.77 21.79
CA HIS A 78 26.51 4.50 21.09
C HIS A 78 25.04 4.04 21.19
N LYS A 79 24.38 4.26 22.34
CA LYS A 79 22.95 3.94 22.50
C LYS A 79 22.09 4.79 21.57
N ILE A 80 22.33 6.10 21.52
CA ILE A 80 21.61 7.01 20.64
C ILE A 80 21.82 6.63 19.18
N GLU A 81 23.08 6.39 18.77
CA GLU A 81 23.41 5.96 17.41
C GLU A 81 22.67 4.68 17.02
N SER A 82 22.72 3.65 17.88
CA SER A 82 22.02 2.39 17.65
C SER A 82 20.50 2.58 17.56
N SER A 83 19.90 3.35 18.46
CA SER A 83 18.45 3.61 18.46
C SER A 83 18.01 4.36 17.20
N VAL A 84 18.76 5.37 16.75
CA VAL A 84 18.42 6.12 15.53
C VAL A 84 18.57 5.24 14.29
N ARG A 85 19.64 4.43 14.20
CA ARG A 85 19.81 3.47 13.10
C ARG A 85 18.67 2.45 13.04
N GLN A 86 18.28 1.90 14.18
CA GLN A 86 17.15 0.97 14.27
C GLN A 86 15.85 1.63 13.84
N TYR A 87 15.59 2.86 14.29
CA TYR A 87 14.41 3.62 13.89
C TYR A 87 14.35 3.84 12.38
N VAL A 88 15.46 4.29 11.77
CA VAL A 88 15.57 4.45 10.30
C VAL A 88 15.31 3.14 9.58
N HIS A 89 15.91 2.04 10.04
CA HIS A 89 15.71 0.73 9.45
C HIS A 89 14.25 0.27 9.53
N HIS A 90 13.59 0.47 10.67
CA HIS A 90 12.16 0.15 10.82
C HIS A 90 11.27 0.96 9.89
N LEU A 91 11.58 2.25 9.66
CA LEU A 91 10.84 3.07 8.71
C LEU A 91 10.97 2.55 7.28
N ARG A 92 12.20 2.21 6.83
CA ARG A 92 12.43 1.63 5.50
C ARG A 92 11.69 0.30 5.32
N ASN A 93 11.77 -0.61 6.29
CA ASN A 93 11.04 -1.87 6.22
C ASN A 93 9.51 -1.65 6.18
N THR A 94 9.02 -0.60 6.82
CA THR A 94 7.59 -0.23 6.75
C THR A 94 7.23 0.30 5.37
N GLU A 95 8.15 1.02 4.71
CA GLU A 95 8.01 1.51 3.33
C GLU A 95 7.89 0.35 2.36
N ASP A 96 8.81 -0.60 2.44
CA ASP A 96 8.82 -1.79 1.59
C ASP A 96 7.51 -2.57 1.71
N ARG A 97 7.00 -2.76 2.93
CA ARG A 97 5.72 -3.43 3.19
C ARG A 97 4.52 -2.65 2.65
N LEU A 98 4.55 -1.32 2.72
CA LEU A 98 3.51 -0.48 2.13
C LEU A 98 3.54 -0.58 0.60
N GLU A 99 4.72 -0.58 -0.03
CA GLU A 99 4.84 -0.76 -1.47
C GLU A 99 4.33 -2.14 -1.92
N GLU A 100 4.66 -3.19 -1.18
CA GLU A 100 4.19 -4.55 -1.47
C GLU A 100 2.67 -4.63 -1.39
N GLU A 101 2.06 -4.06 -0.36
CA GLU A 101 0.59 -4.02 -0.20
C GLU A 101 -0.06 -3.21 -1.33
N ILE A 102 0.51 -2.07 -1.73
CA ILE A 102 0.03 -1.30 -2.89
C ILE A 102 0.05 -2.15 -4.16
N ARG A 103 1.16 -2.85 -4.45
CA ARG A 103 1.28 -3.72 -5.63
C ARG A 103 0.25 -4.85 -5.59
N ARG A 104 0.08 -5.48 -4.42
CA ARG A 104 -0.90 -6.54 -4.22
C ARG A 104 -2.32 -6.07 -4.51
N LEU A 105 -2.72 -4.92 -3.95
CA LEU A 105 -4.06 -4.35 -4.18
C LEU A 105 -4.26 -3.90 -5.62
N ALA A 106 -3.23 -3.35 -6.28
CA ALA A 106 -3.29 -2.96 -7.68
C ALA A 106 -3.52 -4.19 -8.59
N ASN A 107 -2.90 -5.33 -8.28
CA ASN A 107 -3.17 -6.58 -8.99
C ASN A 107 -4.62 -7.03 -8.79
N GLN A 108 -5.13 -6.99 -7.56
CA GLN A 108 -6.55 -7.32 -7.28
C GLN A 108 -7.52 -6.38 -8.01
N LEU A 109 -7.18 -5.09 -8.13
CA LEU A 109 -7.96 -4.12 -8.89
C LEU A 109 -8.00 -4.48 -10.37
N ASN A 110 -6.86 -4.82 -10.97
CA ASN A 110 -6.78 -5.24 -12.37
C ASN A 110 -7.62 -6.51 -12.63
N GLU A 111 -7.61 -7.46 -11.70
CA GLU A 111 -8.44 -8.67 -11.77
C GLU A 111 -9.93 -8.32 -11.69
N ALA A 112 -10.34 -7.45 -10.77
CA ALA A 112 -11.71 -6.99 -10.62
C ALA A 112 -12.21 -6.26 -11.88
N GLN A 113 -11.39 -5.37 -12.46
CA GLN A 113 -11.70 -4.66 -13.70
C GLN A 113 -11.79 -5.60 -14.91
N SER A 114 -10.93 -6.62 -14.98
CA SER A 114 -11.00 -7.65 -16.03
C SER A 114 -12.27 -8.48 -15.93
N ASN A 115 -12.64 -8.92 -14.71
CA ASN A 115 -13.88 -9.63 -14.46
C ASN A 115 -15.10 -8.78 -14.83
N LEU A 116 -15.09 -7.49 -14.47
CA LEU A 116 -16.14 -6.55 -14.85
C LEU A 116 -16.31 -6.44 -16.37
N SER A 117 -15.20 -6.33 -17.10
CA SER A 117 -15.21 -6.26 -18.57
C SER A 117 -15.79 -7.53 -19.19
N TYR A 118 -15.43 -8.70 -18.64
CA TYR A 118 -16.01 -9.99 -19.03
C TYR A 118 -17.52 -10.02 -18.79
N LEU A 119 -17.98 -9.65 -17.58
CA LEU A 119 -19.40 -9.62 -17.24
C LEU A 119 -20.19 -8.66 -18.15
N GLN A 120 -19.65 -7.49 -18.45
CA GLN A 120 -20.28 -6.53 -19.36
C GLN A 120 -20.44 -7.10 -20.78
N SER A 121 -19.40 -7.78 -21.28
CA SER A 121 -19.44 -8.43 -22.59
C SER A 121 -20.49 -9.55 -22.62
N TYR A 122 -20.55 -10.34 -21.54
CA TYR A 122 -21.52 -11.42 -21.41
C TYR A 122 -22.97 -10.91 -21.32
N ILE A 123 -23.20 -9.84 -20.56
CA ILE A 123 -24.50 -9.16 -20.48
C ILE A 123 -24.92 -8.64 -21.87
N SER A 124 -23.98 -8.08 -22.64
CA SER A 124 -24.25 -7.60 -23.99
C SER A 124 -24.71 -8.73 -24.91
N ASN A 125 -23.98 -9.86 -24.92
CA ASN A 125 -24.33 -11.03 -25.72
C ASN A 125 -25.70 -11.60 -25.33
N LEU A 126 -25.97 -11.76 -24.02
CA LEU A 126 -27.29 -12.21 -23.55
C LEU A 126 -28.41 -11.26 -23.98
N SER A 127 -28.13 -9.95 -24.00
CA SER A 127 -29.11 -8.95 -24.43
C SER A 127 -29.41 -9.05 -25.93
N GLN A 128 -28.40 -9.36 -26.75
CA GLN A 128 -28.58 -9.65 -28.18
C GLN A 128 -29.39 -10.93 -28.40
N GLU A 129 -29.05 -12.04 -27.73
CA GLU A 129 -29.78 -13.31 -27.84
C GLU A 129 -31.27 -13.17 -27.45
N ILE A 130 -31.58 -12.34 -26.45
CA ILE A 130 -32.96 -12.05 -26.04
C ILE A 130 -33.73 -11.28 -27.13
N VAL A 131 -33.06 -10.38 -27.84
CA VAL A 131 -33.67 -9.55 -28.89
C VAL A 131 -33.81 -10.31 -30.21
N GLU A 132 -32.81 -11.11 -30.61
CA GLU A 132 -32.84 -11.93 -31.84
C GLU A 132 -33.78 -13.14 -31.72
N GLY A 133 -34.13 -13.53 -30.50
CA GLY A 133 -35.14 -14.55 -30.23
C GLY A 133 -36.59 -14.06 -30.25
N ASP A 134 -36.84 -12.78 -30.55
CA ASP A 134 -38.15 -12.19 -30.88
C ASP A 134 -38.41 -12.16 -32.40
#